data_AF-A0A930F288-F1
#
_entry.id   AF-A0A930F288-F1
#
_cell.length_a   1.000
_cell.length_b   1.000
_cell.length_c   1.000
_cell.angle_alpha   90.00
_cell.angle_beta   90.00
_cell.angle_gamma   90.00
#
_symmetry.space_group_name_H-M   'P 1'
#
loop_
_entity.id
_entity.type
_entity.pdbx_description
1 polymer ?
#
loop_
_entity_poly.entity_id
_entity_poly.type
_entity_poly.pdbx_seq_one_letter_code
_entity_poly.pdbx_strand_id
1 'polypeptide(L)'
;MAKYAYRDKDRKNIIYSDEAIEVDRNTAFFCPNHMCNAKLYICAVDGSKSAYFRATKPNFKHIKNCPFGNSSTEFDSNNYDESQFVYEDAINNLLCNTKPSSQKRTPSVHGTGEPGAHPPRILRQIYSLCKSFSVGNTYAGKEIGSMILDDRSEYRYSKGCFGNRIIEATVDGRLYNDEKKEVYLVSPINSKKYTFILSFSDEDKYKKIRSEIYNNRDKIIVIAGKWESSGEYNKFTSKVYGAKQVAIIK
;
A
#
# COMPACT_ATOMS: atom_id res chain seq x y z
N MET A 1 10.24 -5.23 6.15
CA MET A 1 11.49 -5.62 5.46
C MET A 1 11.39 -5.09 4.05
N ALA A 2 12.47 -4.57 3.47
CA ALA A 2 12.42 -3.96 2.14
C ALA A 2 13.13 -4.84 1.11
N LYS A 3 12.55 -4.98 -0.09
CA LYS A 3 13.16 -5.68 -1.24
C LYS A 3 14.12 -4.79 -2.04
N TYR A 4 14.12 -3.50 -1.75
CA TYR A 4 15.06 -2.56 -2.34
C TYR A 4 15.44 -1.48 -1.33
N ALA A 5 16.59 -0.85 -1.56
CA ALA A 5 17.09 0.27 -0.79
C ALA A 5 17.81 1.25 -1.73
N TYR A 6 18.36 2.33 -1.18
CA TYR A 6 19.13 3.30 -1.95
C TYR A 6 20.58 3.34 -1.51
N ARG A 7 21.51 3.47 -2.46
CA ARG A 7 22.94 3.62 -2.18
C ARG A 7 23.28 5.02 -1.66
N ASP A 8 22.47 6.02 -2.01
CA ASP A 8 22.69 7.41 -1.66
C ASP A 8 21.54 8.03 -0.83
N LYS A 9 21.88 9.09 -0.11
CA LYS A 9 20.94 9.84 0.73
C LYS A 9 19.93 10.65 -0.10
N ASP A 10 20.17 10.92 -1.37
CA ASP A 10 19.19 11.60 -2.22
C ASP A 10 18.15 10.64 -2.80
N ARG A 11 18.32 9.33 -2.58
CA ARG A 11 17.47 8.24 -3.08
C ARG A 11 17.40 8.24 -4.62
N LYS A 12 18.57 8.36 -5.27
CA LYS A 12 18.70 8.35 -6.73
C LYS A 12 19.11 6.99 -7.28
N ASN A 13 19.99 6.27 -6.58
CA ASN A 13 20.57 5.00 -7.01
C ASN A 13 19.98 3.85 -6.18
N ILE A 14 19.14 3.05 -6.83
CA ILE A 14 18.49 1.90 -6.21
C ILE A 14 19.46 0.70 -6.17
N ILE A 15 19.32 -0.13 -5.15
CA ILE A 15 19.85 -1.49 -5.10
C ILE A 15 18.69 -2.42 -4.75
N TYR A 16 18.50 -3.49 -5.52
CA TYR A 16 17.55 -4.54 -5.20
C TYR A 16 18.21 -5.65 -4.39
N SER A 17 17.42 -6.36 -3.59
CA SER A 17 17.96 -7.38 -2.68
C SER A 17 18.49 -8.62 -3.39
N ASP A 18 17.96 -8.93 -4.57
CA ASP A 18 18.39 -10.03 -5.46
C ASP A 18 19.67 -9.69 -6.25
N GLU A 19 19.99 -8.41 -6.40
CA GLU A 19 21.25 -7.93 -7.01
C GLU A 19 22.38 -7.75 -6.00
N ALA A 20 22.08 -7.77 -4.70
CA ALA A 20 23.05 -7.52 -3.64
C ALA A 20 24.00 -8.72 -3.46
N ILE A 21 25.30 -8.42 -3.34
CA ILE A 21 26.35 -9.44 -3.21
C ILE A 21 26.92 -9.48 -1.78
N GLU A 22 27.77 -10.46 -1.48
CA GLU A 22 28.35 -10.64 -0.14
C GLU A 22 29.08 -9.38 0.37
N VAL A 23 29.76 -8.66 -0.52
CA VAL A 23 30.45 -7.40 -0.19
C VAL A 23 29.48 -6.32 0.31
N ASP A 24 28.22 -6.32 -0.14
CA ASP A 24 27.21 -5.34 0.28
C ASP A 24 26.74 -5.55 1.74
N ARG A 25 27.04 -6.70 2.39
CA ARG A 25 26.58 -7.02 3.75
C ARG A 25 26.98 -5.98 4.80
N ASN A 26 28.17 -5.39 4.64
CA ASN A 26 28.70 -4.39 5.57
C ASN A 26 28.42 -2.95 5.13
N THR A 27 27.77 -2.77 3.97
CA THR A 27 27.42 -1.47 3.42
C THR A 27 26.09 -0.99 4.01
N ALA A 28 26.06 0.28 4.41
CA ALA A 28 24.84 0.93 4.86
C ALA A 28 24.09 1.54 3.67
N PHE A 29 22.85 1.13 3.49
CA PHE A 29 21.91 1.66 2.50
C PHE A 29 20.85 2.55 3.15
N PHE A 30 20.13 3.33 2.36
CA PHE A 30 19.09 4.23 2.83
C PHE A 30 17.70 3.66 2.62
N CYS A 31 16.82 3.88 3.60
CA CYS A 31 15.42 3.50 3.52
C CYS A 31 14.71 4.15 2.31
N PRO A 32 13.83 3.42 1.61
CA PRO A 32 13.08 4.00 0.49
C PRO A 32 12.06 5.09 0.86
N ASN A 33 11.71 5.20 2.14
CA ASN A 33 10.93 6.35 2.62
C ASN A 33 11.88 7.55 2.79
N HIS A 34 11.68 8.60 1.99
CA HIS A 34 12.49 9.82 2.02
C HIS A 34 12.51 10.53 3.39
N MET A 35 11.45 10.37 4.18
CA MET A 35 11.35 10.90 5.55
C MET A 35 12.06 10.04 6.59
N CYS A 36 12.54 8.86 6.20
CA CYS A 36 13.16 7.90 7.10
C CYS A 36 14.69 7.88 6.91
N ASN A 37 15.41 8.28 7.95
CA ASN A 37 16.89 8.28 7.98
C ASN A 37 17.49 6.94 8.42
N ALA A 38 16.68 5.87 8.46
CA ALA A 38 17.16 4.54 8.80
C ALA A 38 18.24 4.07 7.82
N LYS A 39 19.28 3.44 8.39
CA LYS A 39 20.31 2.74 7.62
C LYS A 39 19.97 1.28 7.56
N LEU A 40 19.86 0.75 6.35
CA LEU A 40 19.50 -0.62 6.08
C LEU A 40 20.75 -1.41 5.68
N TYR A 41 20.77 -2.69 6.04
CA TYR A 41 21.81 -3.62 5.67
C TYR A 41 21.16 -4.83 5.00
N ILE A 42 21.82 -5.38 3.98
CA ILE A 42 21.34 -6.59 3.32
C ILE A 42 21.47 -7.79 4.25
N CYS A 43 20.41 -8.60 4.30
CA CYS A 43 20.28 -9.80 5.11
C CYS A 43 19.98 -11.01 4.20
N ALA A 44 20.24 -12.22 4.70
CA ALA A 44 19.94 -13.49 4.01
C ALA A 44 20.56 -13.64 2.61
N VAL A 45 21.74 -13.06 2.38
CA VAL A 45 22.52 -13.22 1.13
C VAL A 45 23.16 -14.62 1.05
N ASP A 46 23.08 -15.42 2.11
CA ASP A 46 23.61 -16.79 2.19
C ASP A 46 22.69 -17.85 1.56
N GLY A 47 21.54 -17.45 1.01
CA GLY A 47 20.59 -18.36 0.36
C GLY A 47 19.65 -19.09 1.30
N SER A 48 19.73 -18.83 2.62
CA SER A 48 18.81 -19.44 3.60
C SER A 48 17.36 -18.98 3.43
N LYS A 49 17.16 -17.77 2.89
CA LYS A 49 15.88 -17.14 2.52
C LYS A 49 16.12 -16.14 1.38
N SER A 50 15.05 -15.69 0.73
CA SER A 50 15.13 -14.54 -0.18
C SER A 50 15.73 -13.33 0.54
N ALA A 51 16.77 -12.74 -0.04
CA ALA A 51 17.48 -11.62 0.54
C ALA A 51 16.54 -10.40 0.75
N TYR A 52 16.89 -9.55 1.72
CA TYR A 52 16.12 -8.34 2.04
C TYR A 52 16.95 -7.32 2.83
N PHE A 53 16.50 -6.06 2.82
CA PHE A 53 17.09 -4.97 3.59
C PHE A 53 16.36 -4.74 4.91
N ARG A 54 17.13 -4.53 5.98
CA ARG A 54 16.60 -4.26 7.33
C ARG A 54 17.49 -3.28 8.11
N ALA A 55 16.87 -2.42 8.92
CA ALA A 55 17.58 -1.62 9.92
C ALA A 55 17.98 -2.51 11.12
N THR A 56 19.23 -2.96 11.15
CA THR A 56 19.77 -3.85 12.19
C THR A 56 20.49 -3.10 13.31
N LYS A 57 20.93 -1.86 13.06
CA LYS A 57 21.72 -1.06 14.02
C LYS A 57 20.82 -0.13 14.85
N PRO A 58 21.06 0.00 16.17
CA PRO A 58 20.15 0.72 17.07
C PRO A 58 20.09 2.24 16.83
N ASN A 59 21.19 2.84 16.36
CA ASN A 59 21.30 4.30 16.17
C ASN A 59 20.61 4.80 14.89
N PHE A 60 20.21 3.90 14.00
CA PHE A 60 19.64 4.24 12.69
C PHE A 60 18.36 3.45 12.43
N LYS A 61 17.45 3.46 13.40
CA LYS A 61 16.14 2.79 13.31
C LYS A 61 15.17 3.53 12.40
N HIS A 62 14.17 2.80 11.94
CA HIS A 62 13.01 3.40 11.27
C HIS A 62 12.27 4.37 12.18
N ILE A 63 11.71 5.42 11.57
CA ILE A 63 10.71 6.28 12.21
C ILE A 63 9.44 5.48 12.53
N LYS A 64 8.63 5.95 13.48
CA LYS A 64 7.33 5.34 13.82
C LYS A 64 6.47 5.20 12.55
N ASN A 65 5.84 4.03 12.38
CA ASN A 65 4.99 3.68 11.24
C ASN A 65 5.67 3.73 9.86
N CYS A 66 7.00 3.65 9.76
CA CYS A 66 7.64 3.55 8.44
C CYS A 66 7.18 2.27 7.72
N PRO A 67 6.62 2.34 6.50
CA PRO A 67 6.06 1.18 5.81
C PRO A 67 7.10 0.12 5.43
N PHE A 68 8.38 0.47 5.44
CA PHE A 68 9.49 -0.45 5.18
C PHE A 68 10.06 -1.11 6.45
N GLY A 69 9.68 -0.61 7.64
CA GLY A 69 10.18 -1.07 8.93
C GLY A 69 9.44 -2.28 9.50
N ASN A 70 8.21 -2.52 9.09
CA ASN A 70 7.41 -3.68 9.52
C ASN A 70 7.55 -4.84 8.51
N SER A 71 7.45 -6.09 8.96
CA SER A 71 7.30 -7.27 8.07
C SER A 71 5.88 -7.40 7.53
N SER A 72 4.89 -6.71 8.10
CA SER A 72 3.48 -6.77 7.66
C SER A 72 3.24 -6.28 6.22
N THR A 73 4.23 -5.61 5.62
CA THR A 73 4.21 -5.11 4.24
C THR A 73 5.06 -5.96 3.29
N GLU A 74 5.56 -7.11 3.75
CA GLU A 74 6.35 -8.01 2.91
C GLU A 74 5.48 -8.60 1.80
N PHE A 75 5.97 -8.47 0.58
CA PHE A 75 5.44 -9.14 -0.61
C PHE A 75 6.51 -10.12 -1.10
N ASP A 76 6.09 -11.36 -1.29
CA ASP A 76 6.90 -12.39 -1.92
C ASP A 76 6.22 -12.78 -3.22
N SER A 77 6.86 -12.44 -4.33
CA SER A 77 6.36 -12.67 -5.68
C SER A 77 6.10 -14.16 -5.96
N ASN A 78 6.80 -15.07 -5.28
CA ASN A 78 6.62 -16.52 -5.46
C ASN A 78 5.25 -17.00 -4.99
N ASN A 79 4.58 -16.24 -4.11
CA ASN A 79 3.24 -16.58 -3.63
C ASN A 79 2.13 -16.13 -4.58
N TYR A 80 2.45 -15.41 -5.67
CA TYR A 80 1.46 -14.80 -6.54
C TYR A 80 1.70 -15.10 -8.02
N ASP A 81 0.62 -15.30 -8.75
CA ASP A 81 0.65 -15.42 -10.20
C ASP A 81 0.51 -14.02 -10.84
N GLU A 82 1.64 -13.46 -11.29
CA GLU A 82 1.68 -12.15 -11.95
C GLU A 82 0.90 -12.14 -13.27
N SER A 83 0.87 -13.25 -14.01
CA SER A 83 0.22 -13.33 -15.32
C SER A 83 -1.31 -13.16 -15.24
N GLN A 84 -1.88 -13.47 -14.07
CA GLN A 84 -3.30 -13.34 -13.78
C GLN A 84 -3.67 -12.02 -13.11
N PHE A 85 -2.69 -11.14 -12.82
CA PHE A 85 -2.95 -9.89 -12.15
C PHE A 85 -3.33 -8.79 -13.14
N VAL A 86 -4.63 -8.48 -13.19
CA VAL A 86 -5.14 -7.30 -13.91
C VAL A 86 -5.49 -6.22 -12.90
N TYR A 87 -4.71 -5.13 -12.87
CA TYR A 87 -4.83 -4.08 -11.86
C TYR A 87 -6.23 -3.47 -11.77
N GLU A 88 -6.84 -3.12 -12.92
CA GLU A 88 -8.16 -2.49 -12.95
C GLU A 88 -9.24 -3.42 -12.36
N ASP A 89 -9.19 -4.71 -12.70
CA ASP A 89 -10.11 -5.72 -12.18
C ASP A 89 -9.88 -5.94 -10.68
N ALA A 90 -8.63 -5.95 -10.23
CA ALA A 90 -8.29 -6.07 -8.81
C ALA A 90 -8.88 -4.92 -7.99
N ILE A 91 -8.77 -3.67 -8.47
CA ILE A 91 -9.39 -2.52 -7.81
C ILE A 91 -10.92 -2.59 -7.89
N ASN A 92 -11.49 -2.84 -9.07
CA ASN A 92 -12.94 -2.95 -9.23
C ASN A 92 -13.56 -4.01 -8.29
N ASN A 93 -12.88 -5.13 -8.08
CA ASN A 93 -13.30 -6.17 -7.13
C ASN A 93 -13.31 -5.70 -5.67
N LEU A 94 -12.43 -4.76 -5.28
CA LEU A 94 -12.48 -4.12 -3.96
C LEU A 94 -13.67 -3.17 -3.83
N LEU A 95 -14.10 -2.55 -4.94
CA LEU A 95 -15.23 -1.61 -5.01
C LEU A 95 -16.59 -2.32 -5.12
N CYS A 96 -16.64 -3.62 -5.42
CA CYS A 96 -17.90 -4.34 -5.52
C CYS A 96 -18.52 -4.67 -4.14
N ASN A 97 -19.80 -4.35 -3.97
CA ASN A 97 -20.63 -4.92 -2.92
C ASN A 97 -20.72 -6.43 -3.13
N THR A 98 -19.96 -7.20 -2.37
CA THR A 98 -20.10 -8.66 -2.38
C THR A 98 -21.32 -8.99 -1.54
N LYS A 99 -22.38 -9.53 -2.15
CA LYS A 99 -23.41 -10.24 -1.37
C LYS A 99 -22.69 -11.34 -0.58
N PRO A 100 -23.00 -11.58 0.70
CA PRO A 100 -22.53 -12.79 1.35
C PRO A 100 -22.96 -13.97 0.46
N SER A 101 -21.97 -14.68 -0.09
CA SER A 101 -22.25 -15.84 -0.93
C SER A 101 -23.02 -16.83 -0.07
N SER A 102 -24.31 -17.02 -0.35
CA SER A 102 -25.07 -18.18 0.09
C SER A 102 -24.69 -19.38 -0.79
N GLN A 103 -23.40 -19.63 -1.01
CA GLN A 103 -22.99 -20.93 -1.48
C GLN A 103 -23.18 -21.88 -0.32
N LYS A 104 -24.28 -22.65 -0.37
CA LYS A 104 -24.31 -23.98 0.24
C LYS A 104 -23.01 -24.64 -0.19
N ARG A 105 -22.06 -24.75 0.73
CA ARG A 105 -20.88 -25.59 0.53
C ARG A 105 -21.44 -27.00 0.38
N THR A 106 -21.57 -27.48 -0.85
CA THR A 106 -21.44 -28.91 -1.07
C THR A 106 -20.05 -29.26 -0.51
N PRO A 107 -19.93 -30.24 0.39
CA PRO A 107 -18.64 -30.66 0.89
C PRO A 107 -17.90 -31.33 -0.28
N SER A 108 -17.23 -30.52 -1.11
CA SER A 108 -16.29 -31.04 -2.08
C SER A 108 -15.12 -31.58 -1.28
N VAL A 109 -14.84 -32.87 -1.49
CA VAL A 109 -13.67 -33.61 -1.02
C VAL A 109 -12.49 -32.66 -0.91
N HIS A 110 -11.97 -32.47 0.31
CA HIS A 110 -10.81 -31.63 0.56
C HIS A 110 -9.63 -32.20 -0.24
N GLY A 111 -9.35 -31.60 -1.40
CA GLY A 111 -8.10 -31.80 -2.09
C GLY A 111 -6.99 -31.31 -1.19
N THR A 112 -6.10 -32.21 -0.78
CA THR A 112 -4.88 -31.94 0.00
C THR A 112 -3.79 -31.26 -0.83
N GLY A 113 -4.16 -30.59 -1.93
CA GLY A 113 -3.24 -29.89 -2.81
C GLY A 113 -2.86 -28.54 -2.21
N GLU A 114 -1.58 -28.18 -2.31
CA GLU A 114 -1.14 -26.82 -2.02
C GLU A 114 -1.97 -25.83 -2.87
N PRO A 115 -2.48 -24.73 -2.29
CA PRO A 115 -3.15 -23.70 -3.06
C PRO A 115 -2.20 -23.19 -4.14
N GLY A 116 -2.56 -23.34 -5.41
CA GLY A 116 -1.79 -22.77 -6.51
C GLY A 116 -1.62 -21.25 -6.34
N ALA A 117 -0.53 -20.71 -6.89
CA ALA A 117 -0.28 -19.28 -6.90
C ALA A 117 -1.49 -18.52 -7.47
N HIS A 118 -1.86 -17.41 -6.83
CA HIS A 118 -3.02 -16.61 -7.20
C HIS A 118 -2.62 -15.14 -7.35
N PRO A 119 -3.30 -14.31 -8.14
CA PRO A 119 -2.97 -12.88 -8.16
C PRO A 119 -3.27 -12.21 -6.81
N PRO A 120 -2.67 -11.06 -6.47
CA PRO A 120 -3.06 -10.25 -5.32
C PRO A 120 -4.51 -9.79 -5.42
N ARG A 121 -5.34 -10.03 -4.39
CA ARG A 121 -6.80 -9.79 -4.44
C ARG A 121 -7.32 -8.83 -3.37
N ILE A 122 -6.65 -8.75 -2.22
CA ILE A 122 -7.06 -7.86 -1.12
C ILE A 122 -6.18 -6.62 -1.07
N LEU A 123 -6.74 -5.50 -0.60
CA LEU A 123 -6.06 -4.20 -0.58
C LEU A 123 -4.67 -4.25 0.06
N ARG A 124 -4.51 -5.00 1.17
CA ARG A 124 -3.21 -5.16 1.83
C ARG A 124 -2.17 -5.84 0.94
N GLN A 125 -2.54 -6.85 0.17
CA GLN A 125 -1.62 -7.54 -0.74
C GLN A 125 -1.18 -6.61 -1.87
N ILE A 126 -2.12 -5.88 -2.47
CA ILE A 126 -1.81 -4.93 -3.55
C ILE A 126 -0.97 -3.75 -3.01
N TYR A 127 -1.22 -3.32 -1.78
CA TYR A 127 -0.37 -2.35 -1.10
C TYR A 127 1.06 -2.87 -0.86
N SER A 128 1.21 -4.08 -0.29
CA SER A 128 2.53 -4.71 -0.10
C SER A 128 3.28 -4.88 -1.41
N LEU A 129 2.58 -5.27 -2.48
CA LEU A 129 3.11 -5.27 -3.85
C LEU A 129 3.67 -3.89 -4.20
N CYS A 130 2.87 -2.84 -4.10
CA CYS A 130 3.31 -1.47 -4.44
C CYS A 130 4.49 -0.96 -3.60
N LYS A 131 4.63 -1.42 -2.34
CA LYS A 131 5.78 -1.06 -1.48
C LYS A 131 7.03 -1.89 -1.77
N SER A 132 6.90 -3.05 -2.40
CA SER A 132 8.04 -3.93 -2.67
C SER A 132 8.83 -3.56 -3.92
N PHE A 133 8.24 -2.72 -4.77
CA PHE A 133 8.87 -2.20 -5.98
C PHE A 133 9.07 -0.68 -5.89
N SER A 134 10.04 -0.18 -6.66
CA SER A 134 10.19 1.26 -6.87
C SER A 134 9.05 1.79 -7.75
N VAL A 135 8.74 3.09 -7.64
CA VAL A 135 7.61 3.68 -8.37
C VAL A 135 7.79 3.71 -9.89
N GLY A 136 9.00 3.49 -10.40
CA GLY A 136 9.28 3.36 -11.84
C GLY A 136 9.27 1.93 -12.37
N ASN A 137 9.16 0.91 -11.50
CA ASN A 137 9.03 -0.47 -11.96
C ASN A 137 7.61 -0.76 -12.46
N THR A 138 7.48 -1.89 -13.14
CA THR A 138 6.22 -2.46 -13.57
C THR A 138 5.93 -3.77 -12.84
N TYR A 139 4.65 -4.10 -12.71
CA TYR A 139 4.16 -5.42 -12.31
C TYR A 139 2.92 -5.73 -13.16
N ALA A 140 2.91 -6.88 -13.82
CA ALA A 140 1.92 -7.26 -14.84
C ALA A 140 1.72 -6.16 -15.90
N GLY A 141 2.82 -5.58 -16.37
CA GLY A 141 2.82 -4.51 -17.38
C GLY A 141 2.32 -3.13 -16.92
N LYS A 142 1.90 -2.97 -15.66
CA LYS A 142 1.43 -1.70 -15.10
C LYS A 142 2.48 -1.09 -14.18
N GLU A 143 2.76 0.20 -14.36
CA GLU A 143 3.76 0.90 -13.56
C GLU A 143 3.28 1.13 -12.12
N ILE A 144 4.13 0.85 -11.13
CA ILE A 144 3.80 0.92 -9.69
C ILE A 144 3.37 2.33 -9.29
N GLY A 145 4.07 3.37 -9.74
CA GLY A 145 3.72 4.76 -9.46
C GLY A 145 2.37 5.19 -10.04
N SER A 146 1.82 4.44 -11.00
CA SER A 146 0.47 4.64 -11.53
C SER A 146 -0.62 3.88 -10.76
N MET A 147 -0.26 2.92 -9.91
CA MET A 147 -1.18 2.18 -9.05
C MET A 147 -1.42 2.89 -7.71
N ILE A 148 -0.33 3.43 -7.12
CA ILE A 148 -0.35 4.03 -5.78
C ILE A 148 0.01 5.51 -5.81
N LEU A 149 -0.70 6.32 -5.02
CA LEU A 149 -0.25 7.62 -4.55
C LEU A 149 0.33 7.47 -3.14
N ASP A 150 1.64 7.65 -3.02
CA ASP A 150 2.36 7.81 -1.76
C ASP A 150 3.45 8.88 -1.90
N ASP A 151 4.25 9.12 -0.85
CA ASP A 151 5.30 10.14 -0.88
C ASP A 151 6.33 9.91 -2.01
N ARG A 152 6.50 8.67 -2.48
CA ARG A 152 7.45 8.34 -3.56
C ARG A 152 6.89 8.69 -4.94
N SER A 153 5.57 8.64 -5.12
CA SER A 153 4.92 8.82 -6.42
C SER A 153 4.28 10.19 -6.62
N GLU A 154 4.30 11.09 -5.61
CA GLU A 154 3.68 12.42 -5.65
C GLU A 154 3.91 13.18 -6.97
N TYR A 155 5.15 13.22 -7.46
CA TYR A 155 5.54 13.96 -8.65
C TYR A 155 4.77 13.55 -9.92
N ARG A 156 4.20 12.34 -9.94
CA ARG A 156 3.40 11.80 -11.06
C ARG A 156 1.98 12.33 -11.09
N TYR A 157 1.50 12.90 -9.99
CA TYR A 157 0.11 13.34 -9.81
C TYR A 157 -0.04 14.86 -9.92
N SER A 158 0.84 15.53 -10.68
CA SER A 158 0.80 16.99 -10.89
C SER A 158 -0.54 17.49 -11.45
N LYS A 159 -1.23 16.66 -12.24
CA LYS A 159 -2.56 16.96 -12.81
C LYS A 159 -3.74 16.50 -11.93
N GLY A 160 -3.47 15.95 -10.74
CA GLY A 160 -4.47 15.37 -9.86
C GLY A 160 -4.50 13.84 -9.84
N CYS A 161 -5.27 13.27 -8.93
CA CYS A 161 -5.39 11.83 -8.71
C CYS A 161 -6.77 11.33 -9.13
N PHE A 162 -6.84 10.72 -10.31
CA PHE A 162 -8.11 10.27 -10.92
C PHE A 162 -8.09 8.79 -11.29
N GLY A 163 -9.27 8.19 -11.32
CA GLY A 163 -9.49 6.79 -11.69
C GLY A 163 -9.15 5.82 -10.56
N ASN A 164 -8.96 4.55 -10.91
CA ASN A 164 -8.69 3.48 -9.95
C ASN A 164 -7.27 3.62 -9.37
N ARG A 165 -7.18 4.06 -8.12
CA ARG A 165 -5.90 4.27 -7.41
C ARG A 165 -5.97 3.79 -5.98
N ILE A 166 -4.83 3.31 -5.49
CA ILE A 166 -4.56 3.11 -4.08
C ILE A 166 -3.94 4.40 -3.52
N ILE A 167 -4.42 4.86 -2.38
CA ILE A 167 -3.91 6.06 -1.71
C ILE A 167 -3.32 5.65 -0.37
N GLU A 168 -2.05 5.98 -0.12
CA GLU A 168 -1.41 5.93 1.20
C GLU A 168 -1.63 7.28 1.90
N ALA A 169 -2.45 7.29 2.95
CA ALA A 169 -2.96 8.52 3.54
C ALA A 169 -2.84 8.55 5.07
N THR A 170 -3.04 9.74 5.62
CA THR A 170 -3.12 9.99 7.06
C THR A 170 -4.30 10.92 7.36
N VAL A 171 -4.65 11.04 8.64
CA VAL A 171 -5.63 12.02 9.12
C VAL A 171 -4.94 13.36 9.35
N ASP A 172 -5.56 14.44 8.91
CA ASP A 172 -5.12 15.81 9.20
C ASP A 172 -6.32 16.71 9.49
N GLY A 173 -6.37 17.29 10.70
CA GLY A 173 -7.48 18.14 11.12
C GLY A 173 -8.83 17.40 11.21
N ARG A 174 -9.84 17.91 10.51
CA ARG A 174 -11.21 17.39 10.57
C ARG A 174 -11.31 16.03 9.86
N LEU A 175 -11.63 14.98 10.62
CA LEU A 175 -11.71 13.63 10.07
C LEU A 175 -13.02 13.32 9.34
N TYR A 176 -14.17 13.86 9.75
CA TYR A 176 -15.45 13.45 9.17
C TYR A 176 -16.55 14.51 9.23
N ASN A 177 -17.60 14.28 8.47
CA ASN A 177 -18.86 15.02 8.52
C ASN A 177 -20.02 14.02 8.59
N ASP A 178 -20.74 14.01 9.72
CA ASP A 178 -21.85 13.06 9.94
C ASP A 178 -23.07 13.38 9.05
N GLU A 179 -23.37 14.66 8.81
CA GLU A 179 -24.51 15.06 7.96
C GLU A 179 -24.31 14.60 6.51
N LYS A 180 -23.10 14.77 5.99
CA LYS A 180 -22.73 14.34 4.63
C LYS A 180 -22.33 12.87 4.54
N LYS A 181 -22.10 12.22 5.68
CA LYS A 181 -21.53 10.87 5.78
C LYS A 181 -20.21 10.76 5.02
N GLU A 182 -19.31 11.68 5.32
CA GLU A 182 -18.00 11.79 4.67
C GLU A 182 -16.87 11.56 5.67
N VAL A 183 -15.79 10.93 5.20
CA VAL A 183 -14.50 10.86 5.92
C VAL A 183 -13.42 11.52 5.07
N TYR A 184 -12.58 12.33 5.68
CA TYR A 184 -11.53 13.12 5.04
C TYR A 184 -10.15 12.61 5.43
N LEU A 185 -9.30 12.40 4.45
CA LEU A 185 -7.92 11.98 4.61
C LEU A 185 -7.01 12.83 3.73
N VAL A 186 -5.73 12.93 4.05
CA VAL A 186 -4.76 13.65 3.24
C VAL A 186 -3.64 12.73 2.75
N SER A 187 -3.17 13.00 1.53
CA SER A 187 -2.05 12.30 0.92
C SER A 187 -1.36 13.20 -0.12
N PRO A 188 -0.07 12.98 -0.43
CA PRO A 188 0.89 12.14 0.28
C PRO A 188 1.03 12.51 1.77
N ILE A 189 1.52 11.59 2.59
CA ILE A 189 1.56 11.75 4.05
C ILE A 189 2.38 12.99 4.44
N ASN A 190 3.48 13.25 3.72
CA ASN A 190 4.39 14.34 4.04
C ASN A 190 3.87 15.71 3.54
N SER A 191 3.54 15.82 2.25
CA SER A 191 3.14 17.11 1.68
C SER A 191 1.69 17.47 1.98
N LYS A 192 0.85 16.47 2.31
CA LYS A 192 -0.60 16.61 2.55
C LYS A 192 -1.31 17.37 1.42
N LYS A 193 -0.75 17.27 0.21
CA LYS A 193 -1.10 18.12 -0.93
C LYS A 193 -2.54 17.95 -1.38
N TYR A 194 -3.08 16.74 -1.24
CA TYR A 194 -4.42 16.39 -1.69
C TYR A 194 -5.29 15.95 -0.52
N THR A 195 -6.57 16.31 -0.58
CA THR A 195 -7.60 15.77 0.30
C THR A 195 -8.39 14.69 -0.45
N PHE A 196 -8.62 13.57 0.23
CA PHE A 196 -9.40 12.45 -0.25
C PHE A 196 -10.66 12.31 0.60
N ILE A 197 -11.80 12.36 -0.06
CA ILE A 197 -13.13 12.32 0.54
C ILE A 197 -13.72 10.92 0.28
N LEU A 198 -13.97 10.20 1.35
CA LEU A 198 -14.71 8.93 1.31
C LEU A 198 -16.18 9.25 1.54
N SER A 199 -17.01 9.03 0.53
CA SER A 199 -18.45 9.25 0.60
C SER A 199 -19.21 7.94 0.79
N PHE A 200 -20.23 7.96 1.65
CA PHE A 200 -20.97 6.76 2.03
C PHE A 200 -22.48 6.97 1.83
N SER A 201 -23.13 6.01 1.19
CA SER A 201 -24.60 5.99 1.10
C SER A 201 -25.25 5.24 2.27
N ASP A 202 -24.50 4.34 2.91
CA ASP A 202 -24.95 3.44 3.97
C ASP A 202 -24.42 3.93 5.33
N GLU A 203 -25.33 4.20 6.26
CA GLU A 203 -25.05 4.76 7.58
C GLU A 203 -24.20 3.83 8.45
N ASP A 204 -24.46 2.53 8.41
CA ASP A 204 -23.79 1.56 9.26
C ASP A 204 -22.36 1.33 8.79
N LYS A 205 -22.17 1.27 7.47
CA LYS A 205 -20.83 1.21 6.86
C LYS A 205 -20.05 2.49 7.16
N TYR A 206 -20.68 3.65 7.05
CA TYR A 206 -20.09 4.94 7.42
C TYR A 206 -19.60 4.90 8.86
N LYS A 207 -20.49 4.64 9.83
CA LYS A 207 -20.15 4.62 11.25
C LYS A 207 -19.03 3.62 11.56
N LYS A 208 -19.08 2.43 10.98
CA LYS A 208 -18.07 1.37 11.20
C LYS A 208 -16.69 1.81 10.70
N ILE A 209 -16.60 2.21 9.44
CA ILE A 209 -15.31 2.59 8.81
C ILE A 209 -14.77 3.89 9.41
N ARG A 210 -15.63 4.89 9.63
CA ARG A 210 -15.27 6.13 10.34
C ARG A 210 -14.65 5.85 11.71
N SER A 211 -15.28 4.97 12.50
CA SER A 211 -14.80 4.64 13.84
C SER A 211 -13.49 3.85 13.80
N GLU A 212 -13.35 2.92 12.85
CA GLU A 212 -12.09 2.19 12.63
C GLU A 212 -10.94 3.16 12.29
N ILE A 213 -11.18 4.11 11.39
CA ILE A 213 -10.20 5.14 11.03
C ILE A 213 -9.88 6.05 12.23
N TYR A 214 -10.89 6.54 12.96
CA TYR A 214 -10.69 7.42 14.12
C TYR A 214 -9.83 6.77 15.22
N ASN A 215 -10.08 5.49 15.49
CA ASN A 215 -9.34 4.72 16.47
C ASN A 215 -7.89 4.42 16.04
N ASN A 216 -7.58 4.55 14.75
CA ASN A 216 -6.27 4.31 14.18
C ASN A 216 -5.72 5.58 13.47
N ARG A 217 -6.14 6.76 13.91
CA ARG A 217 -5.77 8.04 13.27
C ARG A 217 -4.28 8.37 13.29
N ASP A 218 -3.52 7.72 14.18
CA ASP A 218 -2.06 7.85 14.25
C ASP A 218 -1.32 6.83 13.36
N LYS A 219 -2.05 6.05 12.55
CA LYS A 219 -1.53 5.00 11.66
C LYS A 219 -1.67 5.41 10.19
N ILE A 220 -0.97 4.67 9.34
CA ILE A 220 -1.14 4.79 7.89
C ILE A 220 -2.47 4.13 7.50
N ILE A 221 -3.28 4.86 6.74
CA ILE A 221 -4.56 4.39 6.21
C ILE A 221 -4.40 4.26 4.71
N VAL A 222 -4.68 3.07 4.19
CA VAL A 222 -4.62 2.77 2.77
C VAL A 222 -6.04 2.65 2.24
N ILE A 223 -6.34 3.32 1.13
CA ILE A 223 -7.67 3.34 0.53
C ILE A 223 -7.58 2.96 -0.95
N ALA A 224 -8.43 2.03 -1.39
CA ALA A 224 -8.71 1.82 -2.81
C ALA A 224 -10.01 2.52 -3.21
N GLY A 225 -9.93 3.31 -4.28
CA GLY A 225 -11.08 4.04 -4.80
C GLY A 225 -10.97 4.29 -6.30
N LYS A 226 -12.12 4.58 -6.88
CA LYS A 226 -12.24 5.23 -8.18
C LYS A 226 -12.39 6.71 -7.91
N TRP A 227 -11.33 7.47 -8.12
CA TRP A 227 -11.23 8.86 -7.70
C TRP A 227 -11.70 9.82 -8.78
N GLU A 228 -12.56 10.74 -8.36
CA GLU A 228 -13.16 11.76 -9.21
C GLU A 228 -12.95 13.13 -8.55
N SER A 229 -13.12 14.21 -9.33
CA SER A 229 -13.06 15.57 -8.77
C SER A 229 -14.20 15.75 -7.76
N SER A 230 -13.92 16.36 -6.61
CA SER A 230 -14.97 16.83 -5.71
C SER A 230 -15.60 18.17 -6.13
N GLY A 231 -15.09 18.79 -7.20
CA GLY A 231 -15.41 20.16 -7.61
C GLY A 231 -14.48 21.21 -7.00
N GLU A 232 -13.67 20.84 -6.01
CA GLU A 232 -12.67 21.71 -5.39
C GLU A 232 -11.24 21.31 -5.79
N TYR A 233 -10.36 22.31 -5.89
CA TYR A 233 -8.96 22.11 -6.25
C TYR A 233 -8.25 21.17 -5.26
N ASN A 234 -7.49 20.20 -5.79
CA ASN A 234 -6.75 19.18 -5.02
C ASN A 234 -7.61 18.34 -4.05
N LYS A 235 -8.92 18.28 -4.27
CA LYS A 235 -9.83 17.44 -3.49
C LYS A 235 -10.50 16.41 -4.38
N PHE A 236 -10.31 15.14 -4.04
CA PHE A 236 -10.84 14.00 -4.79
C PHE A 236 -11.82 13.22 -3.94
N THR A 237 -12.86 12.69 -4.56
CA THR A 237 -13.90 11.90 -3.87
C THR A 237 -14.02 10.51 -4.47
N SER A 238 -14.38 9.55 -3.63
CA SER A 238 -14.77 8.21 -4.07
C SER A 238 -15.87 7.65 -3.17
N LYS A 239 -16.75 6.84 -3.75
CA LYS A 239 -17.78 6.11 -3.00
C LYS A 239 -17.18 4.89 -2.31
N VAL A 240 -17.55 4.69 -1.05
CA VAL A 240 -17.15 3.53 -0.28
C VAL A 240 -18.33 2.57 -0.07
N TYR A 241 -18.15 1.36 -0.58
CA TYR A 241 -19.11 0.28 -0.57
C TYR A 241 -18.88 -0.71 0.57
N GLY A 242 -17.66 -0.77 1.13
CA GLY A 242 -17.37 -1.60 2.29
C GLY A 242 -15.91 -1.62 2.72
N ALA A 243 -15.64 -2.42 3.77
CA ALA A 243 -14.34 -2.48 4.43
C ALA A 243 -13.19 -2.99 3.53
N LYS A 244 -13.49 -3.64 2.39
CA LYS A 244 -12.47 -4.09 1.43
C LYS A 244 -11.65 -2.92 0.85
N GLN A 245 -12.24 -1.73 0.81
CA GLN A 245 -11.61 -0.52 0.28
C GLN A 245 -10.68 0.19 1.27
N VAL A 246 -10.66 -0.21 2.54
CA VAL A 246 -9.89 0.49 3.59
C VAL A 246 -9.02 -0.50 4.35
N ALA A 247 -7.75 -0.17 4.55
CA ALA A 247 -6.83 -0.96 5.35
C ALA A 247 -5.97 -0.09 6.26
N ILE A 248 -5.90 -0.46 7.54
CA ILE A 248 -5.01 0.18 8.52
C ILE A 248 -3.66 -0.54 8.57
N ILE A 249 -2.56 0.12 8.25
CA ILE A 249 -1.22 -0.48 8.30
C ILE A 249 -0.66 -0.30 9.72
N LYS A 250 -0.39 -1.42 10.39
CA LYS A 250 -0.06 -1.45 11.83
C LYS A 250 1.43 -1.30 12.10
#